data_AF-A0A9Q2WGX6-F1
#
_entry.id   AF-A0A9Q2WGX6-F1
#
_cell.length_a   1.000
_cell.length_b   1.000
_cell.length_c   1.000
_cell.angle_alpha   90.00
_cell.angle_beta   90.00
_cell.angle_gamma   90.00
#
_symmetry.space_group_name_H-M   'P 1'
#
loop_
_entity.id
_entity.type
_entity.pdbx_description
1 polymer ?
#
loop_
_entity_poly.entity_id
_entity_poly.type
_entity_poly.pdbx_seq_one_letter_code
_entity_poly.pdbx_strand_id
1 'polypeptide(L)'
;TGSYRVWDYCVQYQESSLDFISRLMELEGIAYHFSHEADKHTLVLTDAATQHQPFSGYEVIPYHQTPSGGSTDEEGISQWALEDSVTPGIYSLDDYDFRKPNAWLFQAQQNPASPKPGSIDVYDWPGRFVETGHAEFYARIRQERWQVEHQQIQATATAAGIAPGHIFTLTNAPFFSDNGEYLVTAAGYHF
;
A
#
# COMPACT_ATOMS: atom_id res chain seq x y z
N THR A 1 -10.57 -3.72 10.88
CA THR A 1 -11.11 -2.35 10.98
C THR A 1 -10.44 -1.69 12.16
N GLY A 2 -9.72 -0.61 11.89
CA GLY A 2 -9.10 0.24 12.89
C GLY A 2 -10.11 1.16 13.56
N SER A 3 -9.68 1.81 14.64
CA SER A 3 -10.38 2.91 15.27
C SER A 3 -9.69 4.21 14.89
N TYR A 4 -10.40 5.13 14.25
CA TYR A 4 -9.86 6.44 13.86
C TYR A 4 -10.15 7.49 14.91
N ARG A 5 -9.23 8.44 15.06
CA ARG A 5 -9.40 9.54 16.00
C ARG A 5 -10.51 10.49 15.55
N VAL A 6 -11.14 11.14 16.52
CA VAL A 6 -12.00 12.30 16.23
C VAL A 6 -11.12 13.53 16.20
N TRP A 7 -11.17 14.27 15.10
CA TRP A 7 -10.43 15.52 14.95
C TRP A 7 -11.20 16.68 15.58
N ASP A 8 -10.59 17.37 16.55
CA ASP A 8 -11.17 18.58 17.16
C ASP A 8 -11.41 19.69 16.13
N TYR A 9 -10.52 19.79 15.14
CA TYR A 9 -10.58 20.79 14.09
C TYR A 9 -9.96 20.25 12.79
N CYS A 10 -10.73 20.22 11.71
CA CYS A 10 -10.30 19.80 10.39
C CYS A 10 -10.97 20.71 9.35
N VAL A 11 -10.16 21.29 8.45
CA VAL A 11 -10.62 22.29 7.47
C VAL A 11 -10.35 21.79 6.07
N GLN A 12 -11.32 21.97 5.17
CA GLN A 12 -11.11 21.94 3.73
C GLN A 12 -10.87 23.38 3.26
N TYR A 13 -9.69 23.66 2.70
CA TYR A 13 -9.33 25.03 2.31
C TYR A 13 -8.61 25.06 0.97
N GLN A 14 -9.19 25.77 -0.01
CA GLN A 14 -8.62 25.96 -1.36
C GLN A 14 -8.19 24.65 -2.05
N GLU A 15 -8.93 23.58 -1.82
CA GLU A 15 -8.68 22.25 -2.38
C GLU A 15 -10.01 21.63 -2.84
N SER A 16 -9.96 20.76 -3.84
CA SER A 16 -11.15 20.05 -4.29
C SER A 16 -11.65 19.08 -3.23
N SER A 17 -12.91 18.65 -3.33
CA SER A 17 -13.43 17.62 -2.42
C SER A 17 -12.66 16.30 -2.53
N LEU A 18 -12.12 15.96 -3.71
CA LEU A 18 -11.32 14.76 -3.91
C LEU A 18 -9.96 14.88 -3.21
N ASP A 19 -9.28 16.02 -3.35
CA ASP A 19 -7.99 16.25 -2.68
C ASP A 19 -8.16 16.20 -1.16
N PHE A 20 -9.24 16.80 -0.65
CA PHE A 20 -9.56 16.83 0.78
C PHE A 20 -9.71 15.41 1.36
N ILE A 21 -10.54 14.57 0.74
CA ILE A 21 -10.74 13.20 1.23
C ILE A 21 -9.48 12.35 1.00
N SER A 22 -8.76 12.53 -0.10
CA SER A 22 -7.55 11.77 -0.43
C SER A 22 -6.45 12.03 0.59
N ARG A 23 -6.13 13.30 0.88
CA ARG A 23 -5.07 13.61 1.86
C ARG A 23 -5.40 13.17 3.29
N LEU A 24 -6.69 13.06 3.63
CA LEU A 24 -7.13 12.53 4.92
C LEU A 24 -6.98 11.02 4.96
N MET A 25 -7.37 10.33 3.88
CA MET A 25 -7.15 8.89 3.74
C MET A 25 -5.66 8.54 3.79
N GLU A 26 -4.82 9.27 3.06
CA GLU A 26 -3.35 9.12 3.08
C GLU A 26 -2.76 9.31 4.49
N LEU A 27 -3.30 10.27 5.26
CA LEU A 27 -2.84 10.54 6.62
C LEU A 27 -3.27 9.44 7.59
N GLU A 28 -4.52 8.98 7.48
CA GLU A 28 -5.11 7.96 8.35
C GLU A 28 -4.80 6.52 7.90
N GLY A 29 -3.94 6.33 6.89
CA GLY A 29 -3.56 5.00 6.40
C GLY A 29 -4.71 4.24 5.75
N ILE A 30 -5.66 4.96 5.14
CA ILE A 30 -6.80 4.39 4.43
C ILE A 30 -6.46 4.36 2.95
N ALA A 31 -6.55 3.19 2.34
CA ALA A 31 -6.51 3.01 0.89
C ALA A 31 -7.93 2.81 0.36
N TYR A 32 -8.10 2.94 -0.95
CA TYR A 32 -9.35 2.54 -1.60
C TYR A 32 -9.10 1.87 -2.94
N HIS A 33 -10.06 1.03 -3.34
CA HIS A 33 -10.15 0.47 -4.67
C HIS A 33 -11.61 0.53 -5.16
N PHE A 34 -11.84 0.21 -6.43
CA PHE A 34 -13.18 0.16 -7.00
C PHE A 34 -13.59 -1.28 -7.26
N SER A 35 -14.76 -1.64 -6.74
CA SER A 35 -15.46 -2.86 -7.14
C SER A 35 -16.49 -2.53 -8.21
N HIS A 36 -16.47 -3.28 -9.31
CA HIS A 36 -17.31 -3.02 -10.48
C HIS A 36 -18.40 -4.08 -10.61
N GLU A 37 -19.63 -3.62 -10.76
CA GLU A 37 -20.79 -4.42 -11.16
C GLU A 37 -21.33 -3.87 -12.49
N ALA A 38 -22.29 -4.56 -13.12
CA ALA A 38 -22.76 -4.21 -14.45
C ALA A 38 -23.38 -2.80 -14.54
N ASP A 39 -23.95 -2.30 -13.45
CA ASP A 39 -24.73 -1.05 -13.38
C ASP A 39 -24.17 -0.01 -12.39
N LYS A 40 -23.10 -0.34 -11.66
CA LYS A 40 -22.49 0.56 -10.66
C LYS A 40 -21.02 0.24 -10.41
N HIS A 41 -20.31 1.19 -9.85
CA HIS A 41 -19.01 1.00 -9.24
C HIS A 41 -19.07 1.46 -7.78
N THR A 42 -18.41 0.73 -6.90
CA THR A 42 -18.37 1.01 -5.47
C THR A 42 -16.95 1.32 -5.06
N LEU A 43 -16.73 2.49 -4.46
CA LEU A 43 -15.47 2.81 -3.79
C LEU A 43 -15.43 2.06 -2.46
N VAL A 44 -14.45 1.17 -2.31
CA VAL A 44 -14.26 0.35 -1.12
C VAL A 44 -13.06 0.89 -0.34
N LEU A 45 -13.31 1.39 0.86
CA LEU A 45 -12.25 1.84 1.79
C LEU A 45 -11.65 0.64 2.51
N THR A 46 -10.33 0.59 2.59
CA THR A 46 -9.58 -0.52 3.20
C THR A 46 -8.43 -0.01 4.05
N ASP A 47 -8.25 -0.65 5.21
CA ASP A 47 -7.25 -0.31 6.23
C ASP A 47 -6.46 -1.53 6.74
N ALA A 48 -6.76 -2.71 6.20
CA ALA A 48 -6.12 -3.96 6.59
C ALA A 48 -6.01 -4.91 5.40
N ALA A 49 -4.88 -5.61 5.32
CA ALA A 49 -4.62 -6.59 4.26
C ALA A 49 -5.71 -7.67 4.15
N THR A 50 -6.30 -8.06 5.28
CA THR A 50 -7.36 -9.09 5.36
C THR A 50 -8.68 -8.69 4.72
N GLN A 51 -8.84 -7.43 4.29
CA GLN A 51 -10.05 -6.95 3.63
C GLN A 51 -10.03 -7.15 2.11
N HIS A 52 -8.87 -7.45 1.53
CA HIS A 52 -8.77 -7.76 0.11
C HIS A 52 -9.28 -9.18 -0.15
N GLN A 53 -9.96 -9.34 -1.28
CA GLN A 53 -10.53 -10.62 -1.72
C GLN A 53 -10.06 -10.90 -3.14
N PRO A 54 -9.90 -12.18 -3.52
CA PRO A 54 -9.58 -12.50 -4.89
C PRO A 54 -10.72 -12.11 -5.83
N PHE A 55 -10.36 -11.84 -7.08
CA PHE A 55 -11.36 -11.71 -8.12
C PHE A 55 -11.93 -13.10 -8.41
N SER A 56 -13.26 -13.23 -8.47
CA SER A 56 -13.94 -14.53 -8.60
C SER A 56 -13.45 -15.29 -9.84
N GLY A 57 -12.96 -16.52 -9.64
CA GLY A 57 -12.40 -17.36 -10.71
C GLY A 57 -10.92 -17.09 -11.04
N TYR A 58 -10.28 -16.17 -10.33
CA TYR A 58 -8.87 -15.81 -10.47
C TYR A 58 -8.14 -15.87 -9.12
N GLU A 59 -8.56 -16.75 -8.23
CA GLU A 59 -7.93 -16.97 -6.93
C GLU A 59 -6.47 -17.44 -7.07
N VAL A 60 -6.20 -18.22 -8.12
CA VAL A 60 -4.88 -18.73 -8.48
C VAL A 60 -4.61 -18.41 -9.94
N ILE A 61 -3.48 -17.75 -10.23
CA ILE A 61 -3.07 -17.40 -11.59
C ILE A 61 -1.70 -18.04 -11.86
N PRO A 62 -1.57 -18.89 -12.89
CA PRO A 62 -0.29 -19.49 -13.24
C PRO A 62 0.61 -18.50 -13.99
N TYR A 63 1.91 -18.61 -13.75
CA TYR A 63 2.92 -18.09 -14.66
C TYR A 63 3.14 -19.12 -15.78
N HIS A 64 2.98 -18.67 -17.02
CA HIS A 64 3.20 -19.49 -18.22
C HIS A 64 4.60 -19.25 -18.75
N GLN A 65 5.50 -20.20 -18.51
CA GLN A 65 6.81 -20.18 -19.12
C GLN A 65 6.70 -20.57 -20.60
N THR A 66 6.62 -19.59 -21.49
CA THR A 66 6.73 -19.86 -22.93
C THR A 66 8.21 -19.94 -23.31
N PRO A 67 8.69 -21.07 -23.87
CA PRO A 67 10.00 -21.10 -24.54
C PRO A 67 10.07 -19.99 -25.60
N SER A 68 11.26 -19.51 -25.95
CA SER A 68 11.43 -18.45 -26.95
C SER A 68 10.67 -18.76 -28.25
N GLY A 69 9.50 -18.12 -28.46
CA GLY A 69 8.63 -18.31 -29.61
C GLY A 69 7.40 -19.23 -29.43
N GLY A 70 7.15 -19.75 -28.22
CA GLY A 70 5.92 -20.47 -27.89
C GLY A 70 4.76 -19.53 -27.56
N SER A 71 3.53 -19.91 -27.90
CA SER A 71 2.29 -19.27 -27.44
C SER A 71 1.52 -20.23 -26.52
N THR A 72 0.77 -19.67 -25.59
CA THR A 72 -0.23 -20.39 -24.81
C THR A 72 -1.60 -19.80 -25.11
N ASP A 73 -2.62 -20.67 -25.19
CA ASP A 73 -4.02 -20.26 -25.30
C ASP A 73 -4.67 -20.08 -23.92
N GLU A 74 -3.95 -20.44 -22.84
CA GLU A 74 -4.43 -20.30 -21.47
C GLU A 74 -4.13 -18.92 -20.90
N GLU A 75 -5.07 -18.38 -20.13
CA GLU A 75 -4.86 -17.14 -19.38
C GLU A 75 -3.81 -17.32 -18.29
N GLY A 76 -2.98 -16.29 -18.07
CA GLY A 76 -2.01 -16.29 -16.98
C GLY A 76 -1.02 -15.13 -17.07
N ILE A 77 0.02 -15.21 -16.24
CA ILE A 77 1.14 -14.25 -16.22
C ILE A 77 2.23 -14.73 -17.19
N SER A 78 2.75 -13.83 -18.02
CA SER A 78 3.80 -14.14 -19.01
C SER A 78 5.11 -13.40 -18.76
N GLN A 79 5.09 -12.32 -17.98
CA GLN A 79 6.29 -11.60 -17.53
C GLN A 79 6.17 -11.30 -16.05
N TRP A 80 7.29 -11.41 -15.35
CA TRP A 80 7.38 -11.19 -13.90
C TRP A 80 8.75 -10.59 -13.58
N ALA A 81 8.77 -9.37 -13.06
CA ALA A 81 9.99 -8.63 -12.77
C ALA A 81 9.90 -7.99 -11.38
N LEU A 82 10.80 -8.40 -10.49
CA LEU A 82 10.98 -7.80 -9.18
C LEU A 82 11.77 -6.50 -9.32
N GLU A 83 11.33 -5.45 -8.63
CA GLU A 83 11.98 -4.16 -8.54
C GLU A 83 12.22 -3.82 -7.06
N ASP A 84 13.50 -3.68 -6.69
CA ASP A 84 13.89 -3.25 -5.35
C ASP A 84 14.37 -1.79 -5.37
N SER A 85 13.92 -0.99 -4.41
CA SER A 85 14.32 0.40 -4.21
C SER A 85 14.92 0.62 -2.82
N VAL A 86 15.95 1.46 -2.74
CA VAL A 86 16.56 1.81 -1.44
C VAL A 86 15.64 2.78 -0.70
N THR A 87 15.15 2.37 0.47
CA THR A 87 14.32 3.22 1.34
C THR A 87 15.03 3.54 2.66
N PRO A 88 14.70 4.68 3.31
CA PRO A 88 15.31 5.07 4.59
C PRO A 88 15.07 4.03 5.69
N GLY A 89 15.99 3.93 6.66
CA GLY A 89 15.95 2.92 7.72
C GLY A 89 15.25 3.35 9.00
N ILE A 90 14.93 4.65 9.15
CA ILE A 90 14.13 5.20 10.25
C ILE A 90 13.22 6.32 9.71
N TYR A 91 11.96 6.30 10.14
CA TYR A 91 11.09 7.48 10.09
C TYR A 91 10.90 8.01 11.50
N SER A 92 11.11 9.31 11.72
CA SER A 92 10.86 9.96 12.99
C SER A 92 10.02 11.22 12.82
N LEU A 93 9.21 11.51 13.83
CA LEU A 93 8.40 12.72 13.88
C LEU A 93 8.17 13.17 15.31
N ASP A 94 7.84 14.44 15.46
CA ASP A 94 7.53 15.07 16.74
C ASP A 94 6.42 16.11 16.57
N ASP A 95 5.84 16.55 17.69
CA ASP A 95 4.91 17.68 17.74
C ASP A 95 4.96 18.40 19.10
N TYR A 96 4.22 19.49 19.26
CA TYR A 96 4.14 20.26 20.51
C TYR A 96 2.70 20.55 20.93
N ASP A 97 2.36 20.18 22.16
CA ASP A 97 1.11 20.55 22.82
C ASP A 97 1.36 21.67 23.86
N PHE A 98 0.84 22.87 23.57
CA PHE A 98 0.96 24.02 24.48
C PHE A 98 0.27 23.80 25.84
N ARG A 99 -0.69 22.87 25.93
CA ARG A 99 -1.37 22.50 27.18
C ARG A 99 -0.49 21.60 28.05
N LYS A 100 0.49 20.94 27.44
CA LYS A 100 1.45 20.02 28.06
C LYS A 100 2.86 20.32 27.54
N PRO A 101 3.44 21.48 27.86
CA PRO A 101 4.67 21.97 27.22
C PRO A 101 5.91 21.09 27.42
N ASN A 102 5.88 20.18 28.41
CA ASN A 102 6.95 19.23 28.71
C ASN A 102 6.61 17.79 28.27
N ALA A 103 5.52 17.58 27.53
CA ALA A 103 5.18 16.25 27.03
C ALA A 103 6.23 15.77 26.03
N TRP A 104 6.64 14.51 26.17
CA TRP A 104 7.48 13.85 25.18
C TRP A 104 6.59 13.27 24.07
N LEU A 105 6.61 13.91 22.91
CA LEU A 105 5.77 13.59 21.76
C LEU A 105 6.55 12.93 20.60
N PHE A 106 7.88 12.95 20.67
CA PHE A 106 8.76 12.33 19.69
C PHE A 106 8.51 10.83 19.58
N GLN A 107 8.37 10.36 18.34
CA GLN A 107 8.28 8.96 17.99
C GLN A 107 9.18 8.65 16.80
N ALA A 108 9.73 7.44 16.79
CA ALA A 108 10.52 6.92 15.69
C ALA A 108 10.18 5.46 15.43
N GLN A 109 10.13 5.08 14.16
CA GLN A 109 9.88 3.72 13.70
C GLN A 109 11.00 3.28 12.77
N GLN A 110 11.57 2.11 13.07
CA GLN A 110 12.57 1.52 12.18
C GLN A 110 11.89 0.91 10.96
N ASN A 111 12.55 1.04 9.82
CA ASN A 111 12.15 0.34 8.60
C ASN A 111 12.99 -0.94 8.43
N PRO A 112 12.43 -2.13 8.71
CA PRO A 112 13.17 -3.39 8.58
C PRO A 112 13.45 -3.77 7.12
N ALA A 113 12.69 -3.23 6.16
CA ALA A 113 12.90 -3.49 4.74
C ALA A 113 14.10 -2.71 4.16
N SER A 114 14.56 -1.66 4.84
CA SER A 114 15.72 -0.91 4.37
C SER A 114 16.98 -1.80 4.28
N PRO A 115 17.86 -1.60 3.29
CA PRO A 115 19.17 -2.27 3.26
C PRO A 115 20.06 -1.98 4.48
N LYS A 116 19.77 -0.90 5.22
CA LYS A 116 20.43 -0.55 6.48
C LYS A 116 19.39 -0.15 7.54
N PRO A 117 18.66 -1.13 8.13
CA PRO A 117 17.66 -0.84 9.16
C PRO A 117 18.27 -0.07 10.32
N GLY A 118 17.52 0.90 10.87
CA GLY A 118 18.02 1.73 11.97
C GLY A 118 19.08 2.76 11.57
N SER A 119 19.38 2.90 10.28
CA SER A 119 20.29 3.91 9.74
C SER A 119 19.54 4.82 8.77
N ILE A 120 20.00 6.07 8.61
CA ILE A 120 19.39 7.05 7.70
C ILE A 120 17.97 7.40 8.15
N ASP A 121 17.90 8.44 8.97
CA ASP A 121 16.66 8.95 9.55
C ASP A 121 16.06 10.04 8.65
N VAL A 122 14.74 9.94 8.40
CA VAL A 122 13.94 11.05 7.89
C VAL A 122 13.11 11.56 9.04
N TYR A 123 13.34 12.83 9.39
CA TYR A 123 12.63 13.53 10.44
C TYR A 123 11.61 14.50 9.86
N ASP A 124 10.35 14.38 10.29
CA ASP A 124 9.26 15.28 9.90
C ASP A 124 8.72 16.09 11.09
N TRP A 125 8.45 17.37 10.83
CA TRP A 125 7.80 18.28 11.77
C TRP A 125 6.93 19.31 11.02
N PRO A 126 5.72 19.64 11.51
CA PRO A 126 5.03 19.04 12.66
C PRO A 126 4.29 17.75 12.29
N GLY A 127 4.17 16.83 13.25
CA GLY A 127 3.52 15.53 13.07
C GLY A 127 1.99 15.55 13.01
N ARG A 128 1.35 16.68 13.35
CA ARG A 128 -0.11 16.89 13.38
C ARG A 128 -0.83 16.04 14.43
N PHE A 129 -0.27 15.97 15.63
CA PHE A 129 -0.87 15.26 16.77
C PHE A 129 -0.54 15.93 18.11
N VAL A 130 -1.34 15.61 19.13
CA VAL A 130 -1.12 16.07 20.52
C VAL A 130 -1.13 14.92 21.54
N GLU A 131 -1.26 13.69 21.05
CA GLU A 131 -1.28 12.47 21.87
C GLU A 131 -0.25 11.48 21.33
N THR A 132 0.48 10.82 22.24
CA THR A 132 1.53 9.85 21.90
C THR A 132 1.01 8.67 21.07
N GLY A 133 -0.23 8.22 21.31
CA GLY A 133 -0.82 7.12 20.52
C GLY A 133 -1.00 7.47 19.04
N HIS A 134 -1.33 8.74 18.73
CA HIS A 134 -1.41 9.21 17.35
C HIS A 134 -0.01 9.35 16.72
N ALA A 135 0.99 9.74 17.51
CA ALA A 135 2.38 9.81 17.06
C ALA A 135 2.88 8.44 16.57
N GLU A 136 2.67 7.40 17.38
CA GLU A 136 3.04 6.01 17.03
C GLU A 136 2.31 5.54 15.77
N PHE A 137 1.02 5.85 15.68
CA PHE A 137 0.20 5.49 14.51
C PHE A 137 0.74 6.14 13.23
N TYR A 138 0.94 7.46 13.22
CA TYR A 138 1.42 8.16 12.02
C TYR A 138 2.88 7.81 11.67
N ALA A 139 3.73 7.59 12.67
CA ALA A 139 5.09 7.08 12.44
C ALA A 139 5.05 5.75 11.67
N ARG A 140 4.17 4.84 12.09
CA ARG A 140 4.01 3.52 11.50
C ARG A 140 3.48 3.60 10.07
N ILE A 141 2.40 4.34 9.81
CA ILE A 141 1.83 4.48 8.45
C ILE A 141 2.88 5.00 7.46
N ARG A 142 3.67 6.01 7.86
CA ARG A 142 4.73 6.58 7.03
C ARG A 142 5.88 5.60 6.80
N GLN A 143 6.24 4.83 7.82
CA GLN A 143 7.25 3.77 7.70
C GLN A 143 6.77 2.62 6.80
N GLU A 144 5.54 2.13 6.97
CA GLU A 144 4.95 1.03 6.19
C GLU A 144 4.85 1.37 4.71
N ARG A 145 4.59 2.63 4.35
CA ARG A 145 4.67 3.11 2.96
C ARG A 145 6.02 2.76 2.30
N TRP A 146 7.13 2.91 3.02
CA TRP A 146 8.44 2.56 2.47
C TRP A 146 8.67 1.05 2.34
N GLN A 147 7.96 0.22 3.09
CA GLN A 147 8.01 -1.22 2.87
C GLN A 147 7.40 -1.57 1.51
N VAL A 148 6.32 -0.88 1.12
CA VAL A 148 5.68 -1.01 -0.21
C VAL A 148 6.56 -0.44 -1.32
N GLU A 149 7.24 0.68 -1.09
CA GLU A 149 8.17 1.25 -2.08
C GLU A 149 9.46 0.42 -2.20
N HIS A 150 9.87 -0.30 -1.14
CA HIS A 150 11.11 -1.07 -1.14
C HIS A 150 11.10 -2.20 -2.16
N GLN A 151 9.97 -2.90 -2.31
CA GLN A 151 9.87 -4.03 -3.23
C GLN A 151 8.52 -4.00 -3.95
N GLN A 152 8.58 -3.91 -5.27
CA GLN A 152 7.42 -3.96 -6.16
C GLN A 152 7.64 -5.00 -7.24
N ILE A 153 6.55 -5.44 -7.85
CA ILE A 153 6.59 -6.43 -8.91
C ILE A 153 5.84 -5.87 -10.11
N GLN A 154 6.51 -5.88 -11.26
CA GLN A 154 5.92 -5.58 -12.55
C GLN A 154 5.60 -6.88 -13.26
N ALA A 155 4.37 -7.02 -13.76
CA ALA A 155 3.91 -8.22 -14.43
C ALA A 155 3.09 -7.90 -15.67
N THR A 156 3.20 -8.77 -16.68
CA THR A 156 2.34 -8.76 -17.86
C THR A 156 1.49 -10.02 -17.84
N ALA A 157 0.18 -9.89 -18.02
CA ALA A 157 -0.76 -11.00 -17.94
C ALA A 157 -1.88 -10.89 -18.96
N THR A 158 -2.44 -12.04 -19.34
CA THR A 158 -3.68 -12.16 -20.12
C THR A 158 -4.89 -12.47 -19.24
N ALA A 159 -4.67 -12.79 -17.96
CA ALA A 159 -5.72 -13.07 -16.99
C ALA A 159 -6.62 -11.85 -16.79
N ALA A 160 -7.92 -11.98 -17.13
CA ALA A 160 -8.85 -10.86 -17.10
C ALA A 160 -9.20 -10.40 -15.66
N GLY A 161 -8.95 -11.24 -14.65
CA GLY A 161 -9.18 -10.91 -13.23
C GLY A 161 -8.11 -10.05 -12.57
N ILE A 162 -7.09 -9.58 -13.31
CA ILE A 162 -6.10 -8.63 -12.77
C ILE A 162 -6.75 -7.26 -12.57
N ALA A 163 -7.11 -6.95 -11.33
CA ALA A 163 -7.80 -5.71 -10.96
C ALA A 163 -7.24 -5.14 -9.64
N PRO A 164 -6.95 -3.83 -9.55
CA PRO A 164 -6.44 -3.22 -8.32
C PRO A 164 -7.36 -3.45 -7.12
N GLY A 165 -6.75 -3.75 -5.98
CA GLY A 165 -7.47 -4.07 -4.74
C GLY A 165 -7.85 -5.54 -4.58
N HIS A 166 -7.61 -6.39 -5.59
CA HIS A 166 -7.77 -7.83 -5.50
C HIS A 166 -6.44 -8.54 -5.24
N ILE A 167 -6.52 -9.64 -4.49
CA ILE A 167 -5.40 -10.55 -4.25
C ILE A 167 -5.46 -11.74 -5.20
N PHE A 168 -4.32 -12.35 -5.49
CA PHE A 168 -4.26 -13.63 -6.18
C PHE A 168 -3.04 -14.42 -5.71
N THR A 169 -3.09 -15.74 -5.85
CA THR A 169 -1.93 -16.61 -5.63
C THR A 169 -1.22 -16.88 -6.95
N LEU A 170 0.07 -16.51 -7.04
CA LEU A 170 0.93 -16.88 -8.17
C LEU A 170 1.42 -18.31 -8.01
N THR A 171 1.38 -19.07 -9.11
CA THR A 171 1.96 -20.43 -9.19
C THR A 171 2.87 -20.56 -10.41
N ASN A 172 3.79 -21.53 -10.35
CA ASN A 172 4.80 -21.77 -11.40
C ASN A 172 5.69 -20.57 -11.72
N ALA A 173 5.91 -19.69 -10.73
CA ALA A 173 6.72 -18.49 -10.91
C ALA A 173 8.15 -18.82 -11.42
N PRO A 174 8.82 -17.90 -12.14
CA PRO A 174 10.17 -18.12 -12.68
C PRO A 174 11.19 -18.55 -11.62
N PHE A 175 11.06 -17.97 -10.41
CA PHE A 175 11.79 -18.38 -9.23
C PHE A 175 10.83 -18.98 -8.21
N PHE A 176 11.24 -20.10 -7.60
CA PHE A 176 10.37 -20.81 -6.66
C PHE A 176 9.94 -19.93 -5.46
N SER A 177 10.81 -19.01 -5.03
CA SER A 177 10.55 -18.05 -3.95
C SER A 177 9.40 -17.10 -4.22
N ASP A 178 9.04 -16.90 -5.49
CA ASP A 178 8.06 -15.92 -5.92
C ASP A 178 6.66 -16.55 -6.04
N ASN A 179 6.50 -17.83 -5.67
CA ASN A 179 5.18 -18.41 -5.52
C ASN A 179 4.58 -17.94 -4.19
N GLY A 180 3.42 -17.31 -4.25
CA GLY A 180 2.81 -16.70 -3.07
C GLY A 180 1.60 -15.86 -3.41
N GLU A 181 1.06 -15.21 -2.39
CA GLU A 181 -0.07 -14.30 -2.51
C GLU A 181 0.43 -12.88 -2.80
N TYR A 182 -0.24 -12.22 -3.74
CA TYR A 182 0.08 -10.86 -4.18
C TYR A 182 -1.17 -9.99 -4.21
N LEU A 183 -1.02 -8.72 -3.84
CA LEU A 183 -2.03 -7.69 -4.00
C LEU A 183 -1.76 -6.88 -5.27
N VAL A 184 -2.74 -6.78 -6.15
CA VAL A 184 -2.66 -5.87 -7.30
C VAL A 184 -2.85 -4.44 -6.81
N THR A 185 -1.80 -3.62 -6.90
CA THR A 185 -1.83 -2.20 -6.50
C THR A 185 -2.14 -1.27 -7.66
N ALA A 186 -1.81 -1.68 -8.88
CA ALA A 186 -2.08 -0.95 -10.12
C ALA A 186 -2.22 -1.93 -11.30
N ALA A 187 -2.99 -1.55 -12.32
CA ALA A 187 -3.13 -2.31 -13.55
C ALA A 187 -3.25 -1.35 -14.75
N GLY A 188 -2.57 -1.68 -15.85
CA GLY A 188 -2.72 -1.02 -17.14
C GLY A 188 -3.37 -1.98 -18.14
N TYR A 189 -4.47 -1.57 -18.76
CA TYR A 189 -5.24 -2.42 -19.67
C TYR A 189 -5.01 -2.04 -21.13
N HIS A 190 -4.82 -3.04 -21.98
CA HIS A 190 -4.76 -2.92 -23.43
C HIS A 190 -5.72 -3.92 -24.06
N PHE A 191 -6.62 -3.45 -24.92
CA PHE A 191 -7.68 -4.23 -25.57
C PHE A 191 -7.53 -4.18 -27.08
#